data_AF-A0A8T6QT53-F1
#
_entry.id   AF-A0A8T6QT53-F1
#
_cell.length_a   1.000
_cell.length_b   1.000
_cell.length_c   1.000
_cell.angle_alpha   90.00
_cell.angle_beta   90.00
_cell.angle_gamma   90.00
#
_symmetry.space_group_name_H-M   'P 1'
#
loop_
_entity.id
_entity.type
_entity.pdbx_description
1 polymer ?
#
loop_
_entity_poly.entity_id
_entity_poly.type
_entity_poly.pdbx_seq_one_letter_code
_entity_poly.pdbx_strand_id
1 'polypeptide(L)'
;MNRKRAGELSKAFGLNVVQSRYSDWGNFYGLIQSYPCALWDRSGYIIFSHEDELNMPGISVSKRINVPKGISSLDGYKRVMSVAHLPEELPDRIEYKEGIVKQIKVNRYERDQKARDACLSHYGYVCQVCNIKLCDIYGVVAETLIHVHHIKPLSEIGDSYIVDPVNDLIPVCPNCHAVIHLKSPPYTPQEVSEMFRRE
;
A
#
# COMPACT_ATOMS: atom_id res chain seq x y z
N MET A 1 -19.80 5.47 -1.13
CA MET A 1 -19.13 6.20 -0.03
C MET A 1 -19.05 5.28 1.19
N ASN A 2 -17.86 4.77 1.47
CA ASN A 2 -17.68 3.56 2.29
C ASN A 2 -17.51 3.93 3.78
N ARG A 3 -18.62 4.18 4.49
CA ARG A 3 -18.62 4.62 5.90
C ARG A 3 -17.96 3.61 6.84
N LYS A 4 -18.11 2.30 6.56
CA LYS A 4 -17.47 1.22 7.33
C LYS A 4 -15.94 1.30 7.24
N ARG A 5 -15.42 1.40 6.02
CA ARG A 5 -13.98 1.54 5.73
C ARG A 5 -13.33 2.71 6.46
N ALA A 6 -13.99 3.88 6.50
CA ALA A 6 -13.47 5.06 7.20
C ALA A 6 -13.32 4.85 8.72
N GLY A 7 -14.34 4.22 9.34
CA GLY A 7 -14.32 3.96 10.78
C GLY A 7 -13.31 2.88 11.17
N GLU A 8 -13.14 1.86 10.32
CA GLU A 8 -12.11 0.83 10.50
C GLU A 8 -10.69 1.43 10.42
N LEU A 9 -10.44 2.31 9.44
CA LEU A 9 -9.16 3.04 9.33
C LEU A 9 -8.90 3.90 10.56
N SER A 10 -9.86 4.74 10.99
CA SER A 10 -9.69 5.56 12.19
C SER A 10 -9.38 4.73 13.45
N LYS A 11 -10.02 3.57 13.62
CA LYS A 11 -9.71 2.64 14.73
C LYS A 11 -8.34 2.00 14.59
N ALA A 12 -7.94 1.61 13.38
CA ALA A 12 -6.65 0.99 13.10
C ALA A 12 -5.48 1.96 13.42
N PHE A 13 -5.66 3.24 13.08
CA PHE A 13 -4.67 4.30 13.33
C PHE A 13 -4.80 4.97 14.71
N GLY A 14 -5.68 4.45 15.59
CA GLY A 14 -5.85 4.98 16.94
C GLY A 14 -6.39 6.42 16.99
N LEU A 15 -7.09 6.87 15.95
CA LEU A 15 -7.63 8.22 15.89
C LEU A 15 -8.85 8.34 16.80
N ASN A 16 -8.79 9.28 17.74
CA ASN A 16 -9.92 9.60 18.61
C ASN A 16 -10.91 10.52 17.89
N VAL A 17 -11.65 9.97 16.92
CA VAL A 17 -12.64 10.70 16.11
C VAL A 17 -14.03 10.05 16.24
N VAL A 18 -15.05 10.89 16.37
CA VAL A 18 -16.46 10.49 16.50
C VAL A 18 -17.03 10.08 15.16
N GLN A 19 -16.61 10.77 14.09
CA GLN A 19 -17.09 10.52 12.74
C GLN A 19 -15.94 10.40 11.75
N SER A 20 -16.10 9.52 10.75
CA SER A 20 -15.14 9.43 9.65
C SER A 20 -15.83 9.27 8.30
N ARG A 21 -15.18 9.79 7.26
CA ARG A 21 -15.62 9.68 5.87
C ARG A 21 -14.44 9.29 5.00
N TYR A 22 -14.72 8.50 3.98
CA TYR A 22 -13.71 7.96 3.07
C TYR A 22 -14.06 8.28 1.62
N SER A 23 -13.04 8.66 0.84
CA SER A 23 -13.11 8.91 -0.60
C SER A 23 -11.83 8.43 -1.29
N ASP A 24 -11.92 7.52 -2.25
CA ASP A 24 -10.72 6.94 -2.89
C ASP A 24 -9.81 7.99 -3.57
N TRP A 25 -10.38 9.11 -3.98
CA TRP A 25 -9.68 10.22 -4.66
C TRP A 25 -9.57 11.48 -3.80
N GLY A 26 -10.05 11.42 -2.56
CA GLY A 26 -9.95 12.51 -1.61
C GLY A 26 -10.76 13.77 -1.93
N ASN A 27 -11.62 13.75 -2.96
CA ASN A 27 -12.22 14.95 -3.54
C ASN A 27 -13.68 15.21 -3.12
N PHE A 28 -14.43 14.17 -2.75
CA PHE A 28 -15.83 14.31 -2.32
C PHE A 28 -16.13 13.48 -1.09
N TYR A 29 -16.81 14.10 -0.13
CA TYR A 29 -17.28 13.45 1.09
C TYR A 29 -18.71 13.84 1.42
N GLY A 30 -19.43 12.92 2.07
CA GLY A 30 -20.71 13.25 2.67
C GLY A 30 -20.52 14.14 3.89
N LEU A 31 -21.57 14.85 4.25
CA LEU A 31 -21.55 15.82 5.35
C LEU A 31 -21.10 15.19 6.68
N ILE A 32 -20.42 16.04 7.46
CA ILE A 32 -20.06 15.79 8.84
C ILE A 32 -21.17 16.34 9.74
N GLN A 33 -21.52 15.58 10.78
CA GLN A 33 -22.55 15.92 11.76
C GLN A 33 -22.02 15.87 13.20
N SER A 34 -20.80 15.35 13.38
CA SER A 34 -20.19 15.17 14.70
C SER A 34 -18.68 15.33 14.60
N TYR A 35 -18.10 16.00 15.60
CA TYR A 35 -16.67 16.27 15.72
C TYR A 35 -16.15 15.70 17.05
N PRO A 36 -14.84 15.40 17.16
CA PRO A 36 -13.81 15.44 16.12
C PRO A 36 -14.08 14.45 14.98
N CYS A 37 -13.75 14.82 13.74
CA CYS A 37 -14.00 14.00 12.56
C CYS A 37 -12.74 13.81 11.70
N ALA A 38 -12.70 12.72 10.92
CA ALA A 38 -11.63 12.45 9.97
C ALA A 38 -12.15 12.30 8.54
N LEU A 39 -11.47 12.94 7.60
CA LEU A 39 -11.61 12.67 6.16
C LEU A 39 -10.42 11.83 5.72
N TRP A 40 -10.71 10.71 5.06
CA TRP A 40 -9.74 9.73 4.61
C TRP A 40 -9.73 9.60 3.09
N ASP A 41 -8.55 9.46 2.52
CA ASP A 41 -8.35 8.99 1.15
C ASP A 41 -7.50 7.72 1.11
N ARG A 42 -7.06 7.30 -0.09
CA ARG A 42 -6.18 6.12 -0.24
C ARG A 42 -4.79 6.30 0.37
N SER A 43 -4.33 7.52 0.59
CA SER A 43 -2.95 7.85 0.96
C SER A 43 -2.81 8.42 2.37
N GLY A 44 -3.91 8.66 3.08
CA GLY A 44 -3.85 9.33 4.38
C GLY A 44 -5.17 9.93 4.83
N TYR A 45 -5.08 10.82 5.81
CA TYR A 45 -6.23 11.44 6.44
C TYR A 45 -5.94 12.86 6.92
N ILE A 46 -7.01 13.59 7.17
CA ILE A 46 -6.98 14.87 7.89
C ILE A 46 -8.05 14.83 8.98
N ILE A 47 -7.76 15.42 10.14
CA ILE A 47 -8.67 15.49 11.29
C ILE A 47 -9.13 16.92 11.44
N PHE A 48 -10.43 17.10 11.66
CA PHE A 48 -11.03 18.36 12.06
C PHE A 48 -11.60 18.21 13.46
N SER A 49 -11.15 19.04 14.39
CA SER A 49 -11.60 18.96 15.78
C SER A 49 -12.92 19.70 16.01
N HIS A 50 -13.21 20.70 15.17
CA HIS A 50 -14.38 21.58 15.26
C HIS A 50 -14.95 21.87 13.86
N GLU A 51 -16.20 22.32 13.80
CA GLU A 51 -16.87 22.66 12.54
C GLU A 51 -16.20 23.79 11.77
N ASP A 52 -15.71 24.80 12.49
CA ASP A 52 -15.06 25.97 11.88
C ASP A 52 -13.81 25.61 11.08
N GLU A 53 -13.15 24.50 11.40
CA GLU A 53 -11.96 24.04 10.70
C GLU A 53 -12.28 23.54 9.27
N LEU A 54 -13.53 23.18 8.97
CA LEU A 54 -13.94 22.87 7.59
C LEU A 54 -14.08 24.12 6.72
N ASN A 55 -14.16 25.31 7.31
CA ASN A 55 -14.24 26.59 6.59
C ASN A 55 -12.85 27.10 6.17
N MET A 56 -12.01 26.20 5.64
CA MET A 56 -10.66 26.52 5.18
C MET A 56 -10.58 26.68 3.65
N PRO A 57 -9.58 27.41 3.13
CA PRO A 57 -9.36 27.52 1.69
C PRO A 57 -9.15 26.14 1.05
N GLY A 58 -9.92 25.85 0.00
CA GLY A 58 -9.83 24.58 -0.73
C GLY A 58 -10.90 23.54 -0.36
N ILE A 59 -11.71 23.80 0.67
CA ILE A 59 -12.91 23.03 0.98
C ILE A 59 -14.15 23.87 0.67
N SER A 60 -15.14 23.26 0.02
CA SER A 60 -16.48 23.83 -0.16
C SER A 60 -17.50 22.88 0.43
N VAL A 61 -18.23 23.34 1.45
CA VAL A 61 -19.30 22.59 2.11
C VAL A 61 -20.65 23.09 1.60
N SER A 62 -21.43 22.20 0.99
CA SER A 62 -22.80 22.49 0.54
C SER A 62 -23.70 21.28 0.80
N LYS A 63 -24.24 20.62 -0.23
CA LYS A 63 -24.91 19.31 -0.10
C LYS A 63 -23.95 18.17 0.24
N ARG A 64 -22.65 18.41 0.01
CA ARG A 64 -21.51 17.54 0.27
C ARG A 64 -20.27 18.39 0.53
N ILE A 65 -19.23 17.78 1.07
CA ILE A 65 -17.91 18.38 1.20
C ILE A 65 -17.17 18.11 -0.11
N ASN A 66 -16.73 19.17 -0.77
CA ASN A 66 -15.97 19.14 -2.01
C ASN A 66 -14.57 19.70 -1.77
N VAL A 67 -13.56 18.94 -2.17
CA VAL A 67 -12.14 19.30 -2.08
C VAL A 67 -11.53 19.06 -3.46
N PRO A 68 -11.58 20.04 -4.38
CA PRO A 68 -11.25 19.83 -5.80
C PRO A 68 -9.84 19.29 -6.06
N LYS A 69 -8.87 19.69 -5.21
CA LYS A 69 -7.46 19.25 -5.28
C LYS A 69 -7.16 18.03 -4.41
N GLY A 70 -8.19 17.44 -3.80
CA GLY A 70 -8.07 16.35 -2.84
C GLY A 70 -7.62 16.81 -1.46
N ILE A 71 -7.96 16.05 -0.41
CA ILE A 71 -7.53 16.39 0.96
C ILE A 71 -6.00 16.37 1.14
N SER A 72 -5.29 15.65 0.27
CA SER A 72 -3.83 15.61 0.27
C SER A 72 -3.16 16.96 -0.01
N SER A 73 -3.90 17.93 -0.55
CA SER A 73 -3.40 19.29 -0.78
C SER A 73 -3.70 20.26 0.37
N LEU A 74 -4.44 19.82 1.39
CA LEU A 74 -4.84 20.65 2.51
C LEU A 74 -3.75 20.68 3.59
N ASP A 75 -3.65 21.81 4.27
CA ASP A 75 -2.75 21.94 5.43
C ASP A 75 -3.24 21.07 6.59
N GLY A 76 -2.33 20.40 7.28
CA GLY A 76 -2.65 19.42 8.32
C GLY A 76 -2.99 18.01 7.81
N TYR A 77 -2.92 17.74 6.50
CA TYR A 77 -3.04 16.39 5.97
C TYR A 77 -1.89 15.49 6.46
N LYS A 78 -2.26 14.37 7.08
CA LYS A 78 -1.33 13.33 7.54
C LYS A 78 -1.33 12.20 6.54
N ARG A 79 -0.24 12.12 5.77
CA ARG A 79 0.01 10.98 4.90
C ARG A 79 0.20 9.74 5.76
N VAL A 80 -0.65 8.75 5.53
CA VAL A 80 -0.39 7.42 6.04
C VAL A 80 0.53 6.81 5.01
N MET A 81 1.80 6.67 5.37
CA MET A 81 2.61 5.67 4.69
C MET A 81 1.85 4.36 4.85
N SER A 82 1.42 3.76 3.74
CA SER A 82 1.51 2.31 3.71
C SER A 82 2.97 2.07 4.04
N VAL A 83 3.25 1.63 5.27
CA VAL A 83 4.50 0.95 5.58
C VAL A 83 4.71 0.05 4.37
N ALA A 84 5.84 0.17 3.68
CA ALA A 84 6.11 -0.70 2.56
C ALA A 84 6.09 -2.12 3.12
N HIS A 85 4.92 -2.77 3.05
CA HIS A 85 4.76 -4.12 3.55
C HIS A 85 5.49 -4.93 2.49
N LEU A 86 6.73 -5.31 2.80
CA LEU A 86 7.25 -6.55 2.23
C LEU A 86 6.13 -7.59 2.46
N PRO A 87 5.73 -8.38 1.46
CA PRO A 87 4.61 -9.32 1.61
C PRO A 87 4.81 -10.42 2.68
N GLU A 88 5.85 -10.31 3.50
CA GLU A 88 6.21 -11.17 4.61
C GLU A 88 6.03 -10.48 5.98
N GLU A 89 5.81 -9.16 6.02
CA GLU A 89 5.59 -8.42 7.27
C GLU A 89 4.11 -8.06 7.39
N LEU A 90 3.45 -8.54 8.45
CA LEU A 90 2.13 -8.06 8.83
C LEU A 90 2.23 -6.67 9.50
N PRO A 91 1.17 -5.84 9.42
CA PRO A 91 1.09 -4.59 10.15
C PRO A 91 1.01 -4.89 11.65
N ASP A 92 2.14 -4.81 12.34
CA ASP A 92 2.12 -4.84 13.79
C ASP A 92 1.90 -3.44 14.36
N ARG A 93 0.82 -3.32 15.16
CA ARG A 93 0.72 -2.33 16.23
C ARG A 93 2.01 -2.41 17.04
N ILE A 94 2.80 -1.35 17.01
CA ILE A 94 4.03 -1.27 17.79
C ILE A 94 3.66 -0.92 19.24
N GLU A 95 3.43 -1.94 20.06
CA GLU A 95 3.86 -1.91 21.46
C GLU A 95 5.14 -2.76 21.52
N TYR A 96 6.26 -2.12 21.83
CA TYR A 96 7.57 -2.78 21.91
C TYR A 96 7.62 -3.71 23.13
N LYS A 97 7.30 -5.00 22.94
CA LYS A 97 7.64 -6.09 23.86
C LYS A 97 8.34 -7.21 23.08
N GLU A 98 9.64 -7.35 23.31
CA GLU A 98 10.45 -8.43 22.73
C GLU A 98 9.97 -9.80 23.25
N GLY A 99 10.03 -10.84 22.40
CA GLY A 99 9.83 -12.24 22.79
C GLY A 99 8.43 -12.84 22.60
N ILE A 100 7.48 -12.13 21.98
CA ILE A 100 6.17 -12.70 21.65
C ILE A 100 6.26 -13.50 20.34
N VAL A 101 6.15 -14.83 20.44
CA VAL A 101 5.98 -15.70 19.28
C VAL A 101 4.55 -15.53 18.76
N LYS A 102 4.36 -14.72 17.71
CA LYS A 102 3.09 -14.66 16.97
C LYS A 102 3.08 -15.69 15.86
N GLN A 103 2.16 -16.65 15.91
CA GLN A 103 1.86 -17.49 14.75
C GLN A 103 0.99 -16.72 13.77
N ILE A 104 1.55 -16.45 12.59
CA ILE A 104 0.87 -15.77 11.50
C ILE A 104 0.28 -16.83 10.57
N LYS A 105 -1.06 -16.84 10.43
CA LYS A 105 -1.73 -17.58 9.34
C LYS A 105 -1.71 -16.69 8.10
N VAL A 106 -0.73 -16.89 7.24
CA VAL A 106 -0.69 -16.24 5.92
C VAL A 106 -1.80 -16.88 5.07
N ASN A 107 -2.70 -16.06 4.51
CA ASN A 107 -3.76 -16.56 3.64
C ASN A 107 -3.11 -17.20 2.40
N ARG A 108 -3.38 -18.51 2.22
CA ARG A 108 -2.91 -19.36 1.11
C ARG A 108 -3.32 -18.90 -0.29
N TYR A 109 -4.06 -17.79 -0.40
CA TYR A 109 -4.39 -17.14 -1.66
C TYR A 109 -3.16 -16.50 -2.32
N GLU A 110 -2.17 -16.08 -1.54
CA GLU A 110 -0.92 -15.54 -2.06
C GLU A 110 0.13 -16.65 -2.10
N ARG A 111 0.69 -16.88 -3.31
CA ARG A 111 1.80 -17.78 -3.64
C ARG A 111 1.38 -19.23 -3.90
N ASP A 112 0.85 -19.50 -5.10
CA ASP A 112 1.03 -20.83 -5.68
C ASP A 112 2.54 -21.05 -5.87
N GLN A 113 3.13 -21.92 -5.04
CA GLN A 113 4.54 -22.28 -5.11
C GLN A 113 4.91 -22.76 -6.52
N LYS A 114 3.99 -23.43 -7.23
CA LYS A 114 4.21 -23.87 -8.61
C LYS A 114 4.32 -22.69 -9.57
N ALA A 115 3.51 -21.64 -9.39
CA ALA A 115 3.59 -20.44 -10.21
C ALA A 115 4.90 -19.69 -9.95
N ARG A 116 5.33 -19.60 -8.68
CA ARG A 116 6.66 -19.08 -8.33
C ARG A 116 7.77 -19.90 -8.98
N ASP A 117 7.75 -21.21 -8.83
CA ASP A 117 8.80 -22.10 -9.34
C ASP A 117 8.84 -22.05 -10.88
N ALA A 118 7.69 -21.97 -11.55
CA ALA A 118 7.59 -21.79 -12.99
C ALA A 118 8.16 -20.44 -13.45
N CYS A 119 7.84 -19.35 -12.74
CA CYS A 119 8.40 -18.02 -12.98
C CYS A 119 9.93 -18.03 -12.84
N LEU A 120 10.45 -18.60 -11.75
CA LEU A 120 11.89 -18.69 -11.51
C LEU A 120 12.61 -19.68 -12.44
N SER A 121 11.92 -20.72 -12.91
CA SER A 121 12.47 -21.62 -13.93
C SER A 121 12.67 -20.91 -15.27
N HIS A 122 11.83 -19.91 -15.57
CA HIS A 122 11.94 -19.12 -16.80
C HIS A 122 12.95 -17.96 -16.67
N TYR A 123 12.85 -17.15 -15.62
CA TYR A 123 13.62 -15.92 -15.45
C TYR A 123 14.91 -16.09 -14.62
N GLY A 124 15.02 -17.15 -13.82
CA GLY A 124 16.10 -17.34 -12.86
C GLY A 124 16.01 -16.41 -11.65
N TYR A 125 17.15 -16.29 -10.94
CA TYR A 125 17.29 -15.53 -9.69
C TYR A 125 17.89 -14.13 -9.90
N VAL A 126 17.63 -13.52 -11.07
CA VAL A 126 18.09 -12.18 -11.41
C VAL A 126 16.92 -11.21 -11.33
N CYS A 127 17.10 -10.10 -10.62
CA CYS A 127 16.08 -9.06 -10.51
C CYS A 127 15.80 -8.43 -11.88
N GLN A 128 14.56 -8.46 -12.36
CA GLN A 128 14.20 -7.90 -13.67
C GLN A 128 14.05 -6.36 -13.66
N VAL A 129 14.27 -5.72 -12.52
CA VAL A 129 14.26 -4.26 -12.40
C VAL A 129 15.68 -3.71 -12.43
N CYS A 130 16.56 -4.18 -11.53
CA CYS A 130 17.93 -3.67 -11.41
C CYS A 130 19.00 -4.58 -12.04
N ASN A 131 18.63 -5.74 -12.58
CA ASN A 131 19.54 -6.75 -13.15
C ASN A 131 20.60 -7.30 -12.18
N ILE A 132 20.41 -7.12 -10.87
CA ILE A 132 21.29 -7.66 -9.84
C ILE A 132 20.87 -9.08 -9.50
N LYS A 133 21.86 -9.98 -9.43
CA LYS A 133 21.76 -11.29 -8.81
C LYS A 133 22.39 -11.20 -7.42
N LEU A 134 21.61 -11.42 -6.36
CA LEU A 134 22.09 -11.19 -4.99
C LEU A 134 23.24 -12.13 -4.60
N CYS A 135 23.32 -13.32 -5.18
CA CYS A 135 24.44 -14.23 -4.92
C CYS A 135 25.79 -13.68 -5.39
N ASP A 136 25.81 -12.78 -6.38
CA ASP A 136 27.05 -12.19 -6.86
C ASP A 136 27.60 -11.15 -5.86
N ILE A 137 26.74 -10.66 -4.95
CA ILE A 137 27.08 -9.70 -3.90
C ILE A 137 27.34 -10.42 -2.57
N TYR A 138 26.44 -11.33 -2.18
CA TYR A 138 26.42 -11.95 -0.85
C TYR A 138 26.92 -13.40 -0.85
N GLY A 139 27.23 -13.97 -2.01
CA GLY A 139 27.66 -15.36 -2.15
C GLY A 139 26.50 -16.37 -2.08
N VAL A 140 26.84 -17.64 -1.87
CA VAL A 140 25.92 -18.79 -1.93
C VAL A 140 24.73 -18.68 -0.97
N VAL A 141 24.88 -17.95 0.15
CA VAL A 141 23.79 -17.73 1.12
C VAL A 141 22.59 -16.99 0.51
N ALA A 142 22.79 -16.27 -0.60
CA ALA A 142 21.76 -15.54 -1.33
C ALA A 142 21.43 -16.16 -2.70
N GLU A 143 21.82 -17.43 -2.95
CA GLU A 143 21.63 -18.11 -4.23
C GLU A 143 20.17 -18.11 -4.70
N THR A 144 19.24 -18.34 -3.78
CA THR A 144 17.80 -18.38 -4.07
C THR A 144 17.04 -17.17 -3.54
N LEU A 145 17.74 -16.13 -3.07
CA LEU A 145 17.14 -14.97 -2.43
C LEU A 145 16.57 -14.03 -3.50
N ILE A 146 15.28 -14.17 -3.79
CA ILE A 146 14.55 -13.28 -4.69
C ILE A 146 13.04 -13.32 -4.39
N HIS A 147 12.35 -12.19 -4.59
CA HIS A 147 10.89 -12.12 -4.48
C HIS A 147 10.26 -12.30 -5.86
N VAL A 148 9.02 -12.80 -5.91
CA VAL A 148 8.21 -12.83 -7.14
C VAL A 148 7.01 -11.91 -6.93
N HIS A 149 6.87 -10.93 -7.82
CA HIS A 149 5.90 -9.86 -7.75
C HIS A 149 4.86 -10.02 -8.88
N HIS A 150 3.59 -9.71 -8.61
CA HIS A 150 2.56 -9.69 -9.64
C HIS A 150 2.59 -8.36 -10.39
N ILE A 151 2.76 -8.37 -11.70
CA ILE A 151 2.80 -7.17 -12.54
C ILE A 151 1.45 -6.43 -12.48
N LYS A 152 0.34 -7.17 -12.39
CA LYS A 152 -1.01 -6.62 -12.21
C LYS A 152 -1.50 -6.83 -10.77
N PRO A 153 -2.01 -5.80 -10.09
CA PRO A 153 -2.53 -5.94 -8.73
C PRO A 153 -3.68 -6.96 -8.69
N LEU A 154 -3.60 -7.93 -7.77
CA LEU A 154 -4.64 -8.94 -7.54
C LEU A 154 -6.01 -8.31 -7.21
N SER A 155 -6.06 -7.07 -6.74
CA SER A 155 -7.32 -6.35 -6.50
C SER A 155 -8.14 -6.04 -7.76
N GLU A 156 -7.53 -6.10 -8.94
CA GLU A 156 -8.21 -5.90 -10.23
C GLU A 156 -8.63 -7.24 -10.87
N ILE A 157 -8.28 -8.35 -10.22
CA ILE A 157 -8.41 -9.70 -10.71
C ILE A 157 -9.52 -10.37 -9.89
N GLY A 158 -10.64 -10.70 -10.52
CA GLY A 158 -11.80 -11.32 -9.85
C GLY A 158 -11.50 -12.70 -9.25
N ASP A 159 -12.47 -13.27 -8.52
CA ASP A 159 -12.35 -14.47 -7.66
C ASP A 159 -11.86 -15.78 -8.36
N SER A 160 -11.60 -15.80 -9.67
CA SER A 160 -11.20 -17.01 -10.42
C SER A 160 -10.23 -16.69 -11.57
N TYR A 161 -9.01 -16.23 -11.23
CA TYR A 161 -7.97 -15.97 -12.21
C TYR A 161 -6.88 -17.04 -12.20
N ILE A 162 -6.54 -17.52 -13.39
CA ILE A 162 -5.41 -18.41 -13.61
C ILE A 162 -4.19 -17.53 -13.86
N VAL A 163 -3.26 -17.53 -12.91
CA VAL A 163 -2.00 -16.79 -13.01
C VAL A 163 -1.14 -17.40 -14.10
N ASP A 164 -0.67 -16.59 -15.03
CA ASP A 164 0.39 -16.94 -15.98
C ASP A 164 1.75 -16.64 -15.34
N PRO A 165 2.56 -17.67 -14.99
CA PRO A 165 3.85 -17.47 -14.32
C PRO A 165 4.89 -16.65 -15.09
N VAL A 166 4.71 -16.50 -16.40
CA VAL A 166 5.63 -15.73 -17.25
C VAL A 166 5.09 -14.33 -17.47
N ASN A 167 3.80 -14.20 -17.76
CA ASN A 167 3.22 -12.90 -18.14
C ASN A 167 2.69 -12.07 -16.97
N ASP A 168 2.36 -12.70 -15.84
CA ASP A 168 1.79 -12.01 -14.68
C ASP A 168 2.78 -11.86 -13.52
N LEU A 169 3.87 -12.63 -13.52
CA LEU A 169 4.84 -12.68 -12.44
C LEU A 169 6.22 -12.23 -12.91
N ILE A 170 6.94 -11.56 -12.01
CA ILE A 170 8.30 -11.09 -12.29
C ILE A 170 9.20 -11.24 -11.06
N PRO A 171 10.43 -11.78 -11.22
CA PRO A 171 11.38 -11.82 -10.12
C PRO A 171 12.01 -10.46 -9.85
N VAL A 172 11.98 -10.04 -8.59
CA VAL A 172 12.52 -8.76 -8.11
C VAL A 172 13.30 -8.96 -6.82
N CYS A 173 14.41 -8.23 -6.63
CA CYS A 173 15.15 -8.26 -5.37
C CYS A 173 14.34 -7.58 -4.24
N PRO A 174 14.66 -7.86 -2.97
CA PRO A 174 13.96 -7.26 -1.82
C PRO A 174 13.87 -5.72 -1.88
N ASN A 175 14.95 -5.06 -2.33
CA ASN A 175 15.00 -3.60 -2.42
C ASN A 175 14.05 -3.06 -3.51
N CYS A 176 14.12 -3.61 -4.73
CA CYS A 176 13.21 -3.19 -5.80
C CYS A 176 11.76 -3.50 -5.45
N HIS A 177 11.51 -4.63 -4.79
CA HIS A 177 10.17 -4.98 -4.34
C HIS A 177 9.62 -3.96 -3.34
N ALA A 178 10.42 -3.54 -2.36
CA ALA A 178 10.05 -2.50 -1.42
C ALA A 178 9.76 -1.17 -2.13
N VAL A 179 10.61 -0.76 -3.08
CA VAL A 179 10.42 0.48 -3.86
C VAL A 179 9.12 0.45 -4.66
N ILE A 180 8.80 -0.68 -5.32
CA ILE A 180 7.54 -0.87 -6.06
C ILE A 180 6.32 -0.53 -5.17
N HIS A 181 6.36 -0.94 -3.90
CA HIS A 181 5.25 -0.76 -2.96
C HIS A 181 5.30 0.55 -2.15
N LEU A 182 6.19 1.50 -2.46
CA LEU A 182 6.20 2.81 -1.80
C LEU A 182 4.99 3.71 -2.13
N LYS A 183 4.24 3.39 -3.20
CA LYS A 183 2.97 4.05 -3.54
C LYS A 183 1.84 3.04 -3.71
N SER A 184 0.61 3.54 -3.66
CA SER A 184 -0.60 2.79 -4.01
C SER A 184 -1.48 3.61 -4.97
N PRO A 185 -1.78 3.12 -6.19
CA PRO A 185 -1.38 1.83 -6.75
C PRO A 185 0.15 1.70 -6.93
N PRO A 186 0.75 0.49 -6.82
CA PRO A 186 2.20 0.27 -6.87
C PRO A 186 2.87 0.87 -8.11
N TYR A 187 4.18 1.12 -8.02
CA TYR A 187 4.96 1.43 -9.22
C TYR A 187 5.02 0.23 -10.15
N THR A 188 5.03 0.47 -11.45
CA THR A 188 5.38 -0.61 -12.39
C THR A 188 6.88 -0.92 -12.27
N PRO A 189 7.31 -2.15 -12.56
CA PRO A 189 8.74 -2.49 -12.63
C PRO A 189 9.53 -1.52 -13.53
N GLN A 190 8.92 -1.06 -14.63
CA GLN A 190 9.51 -0.10 -15.56
C GLN A 190 9.67 1.29 -14.95
N GLU A 191 8.65 1.81 -14.25
CA GLU A 191 8.75 3.09 -13.53
C GLU A 191 9.92 3.06 -12.52
N VAL A 192 10.08 1.96 -11.78
CA VAL A 192 11.20 1.82 -10.82
C VAL A 192 12.55 1.74 -11.54
N SER A 193 12.61 1.03 -12.67
CA SER A 193 13.84 0.97 -13.47
C SER A 193 14.28 2.34 -13.98
N GLU A 194 13.35 3.25 -14.26
CA GLU A 194 13.63 4.62 -14.71
C GLU A 194 14.11 5.55 -13.58
N MET A 195 13.91 5.16 -12.32
CA MET A 195 14.35 5.95 -11.14
C MET A 195 15.81 5.77 -10.78
N PHE A 196 16.50 4.77 -11.36
CA PHE A 196 17.91 4.55 -11.05
C PHE A 196 18.76 5.72 -11.55
N ARG A 197 19.51 6.32 -10.63
CA ARG A 197 20.56 7.27 -10.98
C ARG A 197 21.72 6.45 -11.56
N ARG A 198 21.94 6.58 -12.86
CA ARG A 198 23.13 6.02 -13.52
C ARG A 198 24.25 7.03 -13.34
N GLU A 199 25.34 6.61 -12.70
CA GLU A 199 26.61 7.34 -12.65
C GLU A 199 27.42 7.08 -13.92
#